data_AF-A0A486XLX6-F1
#
_entry.id   AF-A0A486XLX6-F1
#
_cell.length_a   1.000
_cell.length_b   1.000
_cell.length_c   1.000
_cell.angle_alpha   90.00
_cell.angle_beta   90.00
_cell.angle_gamma   90.00
#
_symmetry.space_group_name_H-M   'P 1'
#
loop_
_entity.id
_entity.type
_entity.pdbx_description
1 polymer ?
#
loop_
_entity_poly.entity_id
_entity_poly.type
_entity_poly.pdbx_seq_one_letter_code
_entity_poly.pdbx_strand_id
1 'polypeptide(L)'
;MSLKEYRSKRNLKKSSEPLSGKKHTGFLRFCVQKHAARHLHYDFRLEYRGALLSWAVPKGPSMNPKIKRLAIKVEDHPLDYQYFEGVIPKGNYGAGTVKIWDHGFYTSADATEPKRIEKILSQGLKKGHFTVIVKGKKVKGEFVFQKLKTDKDNTWLLMKKADEYASS
;
A
#
# COMPACT_ATOMS: atom_id res chain seq x y z
N MET A 1 3.64 14.64 -1.14
CA MET A 1 3.42 13.44 -1.97
C MET A 1 3.44 13.89 -3.40
N SER A 2 4.28 13.30 -4.23
CA SER A 2 4.48 13.76 -5.61
C SER A 2 4.54 12.56 -6.53
N LEU A 3 3.61 12.49 -7.48
CA LEU A 3 3.62 11.48 -8.55
C LEU A 3 4.76 11.70 -9.55
N LYS A 4 5.65 12.67 -9.33
CA LYS A 4 6.78 12.98 -10.22
C LYS A 4 7.69 11.78 -10.42
N GLU A 5 8.04 11.08 -9.34
CA GLU A 5 8.91 9.91 -9.41
C GLU A 5 8.22 8.71 -10.08
N TYR A 6 6.93 8.52 -9.81
CA TYR A 6 6.13 7.51 -10.53
C TYR A 6 6.14 7.79 -12.04
N ARG A 7 5.84 9.02 -12.44
CA ARG A 7 5.78 9.42 -13.86
C ARG A 7 7.13 9.31 -14.55
N SER A 8 8.24 9.65 -13.88
CA SER A 8 9.57 9.56 -14.49
C SER A 8 10.02 8.12 -14.73
N LYS A 9 9.51 7.15 -13.96
CA LYS A 9 9.84 5.73 -14.09
C LYS A 9 8.95 4.98 -15.09
N ARG A 10 7.95 5.60 -15.69
CA ARG A 10 6.99 4.94 -16.58
C ARG A 10 7.14 5.35 -18.04
N ASN A 11 7.15 4.35 -18.92
CA ASN A 11 7.09 4.56 -20.35
C ASN A 11 5.65 4.39 -20.85
N LEU A 12 4.97 5.52 -21.05
CA LEU A 12 3.55 5.60 -21.35
C LEU A 12 3.17 5.09 -22.74
N LYS A 13 4.14 5.02 -23.65
CA LYS A 13 3.92 4.43 -24.98
C LYS A 13 3.88 2.89 -24.92
N LYS A 14 4.29 2.29 -23.79
CA LYS A 14 4.51 0.85 -23.65
C LYS A 14 3.73 0.22 -22.50
N SER A 15 3.03 1.00 -21.67
CA SER A 15 2.32 0.47 -20.51
C SER A 15 0.92 1.06 -20.41
N SER A 16 -0.08 0.24 -20.10
CA SER A 16 -1.47 0.63 -19.87
C SER A 16 -1.73 1.09 -18.42
N GLU A 17 -0.67 1.38 -17.67
CA GLU A 17 -0.75 1.85 -16.30
C GLU A 17 -1.36 3.28 -16.22
N PRO A 18 -2.25 3.55 -15.24
CA PRO A 18 -2.88 4.86 -15.10
C PRO A 18 -1.88 5.94 -14.65
N LEU A 19 -2.16 7.20 -15.00
CA LEU A 19 -1.28 8.36 -14.76
C LEU A 19 -1.79 9.34 -13.69
N SER A 20 -3.08 9.23 -13.41
CA SER A 20 -3.84 10.06 -12.48
C SER A 20 -4.91 9.17 -11.86
N GLY A 21 -5.70 9.76 -10.97
CA GLY A 21 -6.96 9.16 -10.56
C GLY A 21 -7.80 10.16 -9.81
N LYS A 22 -9.09 9.85 -9.69
CA LYS A 22 -10.04 10.74 -9.03
C LYS A 22 -9.98 10.52 -7.52
N LYS A 23 -9.97 11.62 -6.76
CA LYS A 23 -10.11 11.55 -5.31
C LYS A 23 -11.48 10.99 -4.96
N HIS A 24 -11.52 10.02 -4.06
CA HIS A 24 -12.79 9.50 -3.57
C HIS A 24 -13.30 10.36 -2.41
N THR A 25 -14.62 10.55 -2.37
CA THR A 25 -15.32 11.16 -1.23
C THR A 25 -15.78 10.05 -0.27
N GLY A 26 -15.90 10.36 1.01
CA GLY A 26 -16.30 9.37 2.02
C GLY A 26 -15.10 8.63 2.61
N PHE A 27 -14.96 7.33 2.38
CA PHE A 27 -13.95 6.50 3.06
C PHE A 27 -12.63 6.43 2.27
N LEU A 28 -11.51 6.41 2.99
CA LEU A 28 -10.18 6.19 2.39
C LEU A 28 -10.03 4.72 1.98
N ARG A 29 -9.47 4.49 0.81
CA ARG A 29 -9.33 3.15 0.24
C ARG A 29 -7.98 2.52 0.50
N PHE A 30 -7.94 1.20 0.52
CA PHE A 30 -6.71 0.43 0.43
C PHE A 30 -6.85 -0.65 -0.64
N CYS A 31 -5.71 -1.09 -1.16
CA CYS A 31 -5.64 -2.24 -2.02
C CYS A 31 -4.37 -3.04 -1.75
N VAL A 32 -4.43 -4.32 -2.09
CA VAL A 32 -3.27 -5.20 -2.16
C VAL A 32 -3.25 -5.80 -3.55
N GLN A 33 -2.17 -5.57 -4.29
CA GLN A 33 -1.98 -6.16 -5.61
C GLN A 33 -0.95 -7.28 -5.51
N LYS A 34 -1.25 -8.44 -6.09
CA LYS A 34 -0.27 -9.50 -6.30
C LYS A 34 0.51 -9.17 -7.56
N HIS A 35 1.82 -9.05 -7.43
CA HIS A 35 2.70 -8.66 -8.52
C HIS A 35 3.73 -9.75 -8.82
N ALA A 36 3.50 -10.46 -9.93
CA ALA A 36 4.42 -11.45 -10.47
C ALA A 36 5.46 -10.78 -11.36
N ALA A 37 6.39 -10.06 -10.74
CA ALA A 37 7.58 -9.48 -11.39
C ALA A 37 8.73 -10.50 -11.41
N ARG A 38 9.99 -10.04 -11.43
CA ARG A 38 11.18 -10.91 -11.24
C ARG A 38 11.05 -11.81 -10.02
N HIS A 39 10.54 -11.25 -8.92
CA HIS A 39 10.12 -11.98 -7.74
C HIS A 39 8.66 -11.68 -7.47
N LEU A 40 7.91 -12.72 -7.09
CA LEU A 40 6.55 -12.56 -6.60
C LEU A 40 6.58 -11.72 -5.33
N HIS A 41 5.78 -10.66 -5.30
CA HIS A 41 5.55 -9.83 -4.13
C HIS A 41 4.13 -9.30 -4.15
N TYR A 42 3.75 -8.58 -3.08
CA TYR A 42 2.45 -7.95 -2.96
C TYR A 42 2.63 -6.46 -2.69
N ASP A 43 2.02 -5.62 -3.49
CA ASP A 43 2.01 -4.18 -3.29
C ASP A 43 0.83 -3.80 -2.40
N PHE A 44 1.12 -3.37 -1.17
CA PHE A 44 0.14 -2.86 -0.23
C PHE A 44 0.05 -1.35 -0.35
N ARG A 45 -1.16 -0.81 -0.56
CA ARG A 45 -1.35 0.62 -0.83
C ARG A 45 -2.47 1.22 0.00
N LEU A 46 -2.25 2.45 0.44
CA LEU A 46 -3.21 3.27 1.19
C LEU A 46 -3.46 4.58 0.44
N GLU A 47 -4.72 4.92 0.17
CA GLU A 47 -5.09 6.25 -0.31
C GLU A 47 -4.75 7.31 0.73
N TYR A 48 -3.91 8.27 0.37
CA TYR A 48 -3.42 9.32 1.26
C TYR A 48 -3.09 10.58 0.46
N ARG A 49 -3.76 11.69 0.79
CA ARG A 49 -3.56 13.02 0.18
C ARG A 49 -3.59 13.01 -1.35
N GLY A 50 -4.51 12.24 -1.94
CA GLY A 50 -4.71 12.18 -3.38
C GLY A 50 -3.75 11.28 -4.15
N ALA A 51 -2.98 10.43 -3.45
CA ALA A 51 -2.14 9.40 -4.06
C ALA A 51 -2.22 8.10 -3.26
N LEU A 52 -1.68 7.01 -3.81
CA LEU A 52 -1.56 5.72 -3.15
C LEU A 52 -0.16 5.58 -2.55
N LEU A 53 -0.07 5.76 -1.24
CA LEU A 53 1.13 5.47 -0.49
C LEU A 53 1.36 3.95 -0.51
N SER A 54 2.52 3.52 -0.99
CA SER A 54 2.73 2.14 -1.42
C SER A 54 3.94 1.47 -0.76
N TRP A 55 3.80 0.18 -0.46
CA TRP A 55 4.87 -0.70 0.02
C TRP A 55 4.87 -2.03 -0.73
N ALA A 56 6.04 -2.46 -1.18
CA ALA A 56 6.25 -3.81 -1.66
C ALA A 56 6.48 -4.75 -0.46
N VAL A 57 5.64 -5.78 -0.33
CA VAL A 57 5.65 -6.79 0.74
C VAL A 57 5.98 -8.16 0.12
N PRO A 58 7.25 -8.62 0.13
CA PRO A 58 7.66 -9.81 -0.62
C PRO A 58 6.86 -11.07 -0.30
N LYS A 59 6.54 -11.30 0.97
CA LYS A 59 5.77 -12.48 1.43
C LYS A 59 4.27 -12.19 1.63
N GLY A 60 3.80 -11.03 1.18
CA GLY A 60 2.42 -10.57 1.38
C GLY A 60 2.06 -10.25 2.84
N PRO A 61 0.91 -9.59 3.08
CA PRO A 61 0.40 -9.38 4.43
C PRO A 61 0.13 -10.72 5.13
N SER A 62 0.28 -10.76 6.45
CA SER A 62 -0.04 -11.92 7.28
C SER A 62 -1.21 -11.58 8.19
N MET A 63 -2.16 -12.51 8.37
CA MET A 63 -3.21 -12.40 9.39
C MET A 63 -2.75 -12.96 10.75
N ASN A 64 -1.57 -13.57 10.82
CA ASN A 64 -0.98 -14.04 12.08
C ASN A 64 -0.17 -12.91 12.75
N PRO A 65 -0.49 -12.51 14.00
CA PRO A 65 0.18 -11.41 14.70
C PRO A 65 1.62 -11.72 15.13
N LYS A 66 2.03 -12.99 15.17
CA LYS A 66 3.40 -13.42 15.45
C LYS A 66 4.33 -13.24 14.25
N ILE A 67 3.77 -13.11 13.04
CA ILE A 67 4.55 -13.01 11.80
C ILE A 67 4.76 -11.54 11.45
N LYS A 68 6.02 -11.09 11.49
CA LYS A 68 6.45 -9.78 10.99
C LYS A 68 6.77 -9.87 9.51
N ARG A 69 6.19 -8.98 8.69
CA ARG A 69 6.44 -8.92 7.24
C ARG A 69 7.31 -7.71 6.91
N LEU A 70 8.36 -7.93 6.12
CA LEU A 70 9.11 -6.84 5.51
C LEU A 70 8.21 -6.08 4.53
N ALA A 71 8.17 -4.76 4.62
CA ALA A 71 7.44 -3.85 3.76
C ALA A 71 8.37 -2.73 3.30
N ILE A 72 8.72 -2.72 2.02
CA ILE A 72 9.65 -1.75 1.45
C ILE A 72 8.82 -0.62 0.86
N LYS A 73 8.97 0.60 1.38
CA LYS A 73 8.27 1.77 0.86
C LYS A 73 8.77 2.06 -0.56
N VAL A 74 7.82 2.17 -1.49
CA VAL A 74 8.07 2.51 -2.90
C VAL A 74 7.42 3.84 -3.25
N GLU A 75 7.44 4.21 -4.51
CA GLU A 75 6.89 5.47 -5.01
C GLU A 75 5.38 5.54 -4.79
N ASP A 76 4.87 6.77 -4.64
CA ASP A 76 3.43 6.99 -4.59
C ASP A 76 2.80 6.66 -5.95
N HIS A 77 1.66 5.99 -5.96
CA HIS A 77 0.96 5.64 -7.21
C HIS A 77 -0.29 6.51 -7.41
N PRO A 78 -0.77 6.69 -8.65
CA PRO A 78 -2.03 7.39 -8.91
C PRO A 78 -3.23 6.63 -8.32
N LEU A 79 -4.31 7.34 -7.97
CA LEU A 79 -5.46 6.72 -7.30
C LEU A 79 -6.13 5.62 -8.13
N ASP A 80 -6.23 5.77 -9.45
CA ASP A 80 -6.87 4.75 -10.30
C ASP A 80 -6.02 3.47 -10.41
N TYR A 81 -4.74 3.54 -10.02
CA TYR A 81 -3.85 2.37 -10.00
C TYR A 81 -4.34 1.27 -9.05
N GLN A 82 -5.16 1.61 -8.06
CA GLN A 82 -5.76 0.61 -7.15
C GLN A 82 -6.67 -0.40 -7.89
N TYR A 83 -7.17 -0.03 -9.07
CA TYR A 83 -8.02 -0.87 -9.92
C TYR A 83 -7.26 -1.48 -11.11
N PHE A 84 -5.95 -1.24 -11.21
CA PHE A 84 -5.16 -1.76 -12.31
C PHE A 84 -4.94 -3.27 -12.16
N GLU A 85 -5.32 -4.00 -13.20
CA GLU A 85 -4.92 -5.39 -13.45
C GLU A 85 -4.40 -5.49 -14.88
N GLY A 86 -3.31 -6.22 -15.07
CA GLY A 86 -2.71 -6.34 -16.39
C GLY A 86 -1.27 -6.80 -16.37
N VAL A 87 -0.63 -6.70 -17.53
CA VAL A 87 0.77 -7.05 -17.71
C VAL A 87 1.55 -5.78 -18.01
N ILE A 88 2.54 -5.49 -17.17
CA ILE A 88 3.53 -4.45 -17.41
C ILE A 88 4.63 -5.07 -18.29
N PRO A 89 4.84 -4.60 -19.52
CA PRO A 89 5.72 -5.29 -20.46
C PRO A 89 7.18 -5.33 -20.01
N LYS A 90 7.91 -6.38 -20.41
CA LYS A 90 9.34 -6.54 -20.13
C LYS A 90 10.13 -5.28 -20.56
N GLY A 91 11.14 -4.93 -19.76
CA GLY A 91 11.97 -3.73 -19.98
C GLY A 91 11.39 -2.45 -19.36
N ASN A 92 10.15 -2.47 -18.86
CA ASN A 92 9.60 -1.38 -18.06
C ASN A 92 9.88 -1.59 -16.56
N TYR A 93 9.90 -0.50 -15.80
CA TYR A 93 9.96 -0.57 -14.34
C TYR A 93 8.69 -1.26 -13.82
N GLY A 94 8.86 -2.27 -12.97
CA GLY A 94 7.75 -3.09 -12.49
C GLY A 94 7.23 -4.09 -13.53
N ALA A 95 8.03 -4.48 -14.52
CA ALA A 95 7.61 -5.51 -15.49
C ALA A 95 7.15 -6.80 -14.79
N GLY A 96 5.98 -7.30 -15.18
CA GLY A 96 5.32 -8.41 -14.52
C GLY A 96 3.80 -8.37 -14.67
N THR A 97 3.13 -9.39 -14.16
CA THR A 97 1.66 -9.41 -14.10
C THR A 97 1.19 -8.86 -12.76
N VAL A 98 0.29 -7.89 -12.81
CA VAL A 98 -0.38 -7.28 -11.66
C VAL A 98 -1.82 -7.75 -11.62
N LYS A 99 -2.25 -8.24 -10.46
CA LYS A 99 -3.64 -8.61 -10.17
C LYS A 99 -4.09 -8.02 -8.84
N ILE A 100 -5.34 -7.60 -8.73
CA ILE A 100 -5.93 -7.16 -7.46
C ILE A 100 -6.11 -8.41 -6.60
N TRP A 101 -5.39 -8.47 -5.48
CA TRP A 101 -5.49 -9.57 -4.54
C TRP A 101 -6.51 -9.30 -3.44
N ASP A 102 -6.60 -8.05 -2.98
CA ASP A 102 -7.64 -7.55 -2.09
C ASP A 102 -7.87 -6.04 -2.27
N HIS A 103 -9.04 -5.55 -1.89
CA HIS A 103 -9.41 -4.15 -1.93
C HIS A 103 -10.47 -3.86 -0.87
N GLY A 104 -10.47 -2.64 -0.35
CA GLY A 104 -11.54 -2.15 0.52
C GLY A 104 -11.23 -0.78 1.08
N PHE A 105 -11.64 -0.56 2.33
CA PHE A 105 -11.47 0.71 3.02
C PHE A 105 -10.52 0.57 4.21
N TYR A 106 -9.94 1.68 4.64
CA TYR A 106 -9.21 1.73 5.88
C TYR A 106 -9.58 2.95 6.72
N THR A 107 -9.37 2.81 8.01
CA THR A 107 -9.61 3.83 9.02
C THR A 107 -8.49 3.81 10.07
N SER A 108 -8.62 4.63 11.10
CA SER A 108 -7.73 4.65 12.26
C SER A 108 -8.57 4.46 13.52
N ALA A 109 -8.00 3.89 14.57
CA ALA A 109 -8.68 3.74 15.85
C ALA A 109 -9.20 5.08 16.41
N ASP A 110 -8.47 6.18 16.13
CA ASP A 110 -8.76 7.49 16.69
C ASP A 110 -9.61 8.40 15.77
N ALA A 111 -9.99 7.93 14.58
CA ALA A 111 -10.70 8.75 13.60
C ALA A 111 -11.41 7.95 12.50
N THR A 112 -12.64 8.35 12.20
CA THR A 112 -13.41 7.89 11.02
C THR A 112 -13.39 8.91 9.87
N GLU A 113 -13.16 10.19 10.16
CA GLU A 113 -13.09 11.25 9.15
C GLU A 113 -11.77 11.21 8.36
N PRO A 114 -11.81 11.25 7.00
CA PRO A 114 -10.62 11.14 6.16
C PRO A 114 -9.52 12.15 6.46
N LYS A 115 -9.87 13.42 6.67
CA LYS A 115 -8.88 14.48 6.94
C LYS A 115 -8.12 14.21 8.24
N ARG A 116 -8.80 13.69 9.27
CA ARG A 116 -8.20 13.34 10.54
C ARG A 116 -7.36 12.07 10.44
N ILE A 117 -7.83 11.05 9.69
CA ILE A 117 -7.05 9.84 9.37
C ILE A 117 -5.76 10.22 8.64
N GLU A 118 -5.82 11.07 7.60
CA GLU A 118 -4.64 11.58 6.90
C GLU A 118 -3.70 12.36 7.83
N LYS A 119 -4.23 13.14 8.79
CA LYS A 119 -3.38 13.83 9.78
C LYS A 119 -2.63 12.84 10.66
N ILE A 120 -3.31 11.80 11.15
CA ILE A 120 -2.70 10.71 11.96
C ILE A 120 -1.62 9.99 11.16
N LEU A 121 -1.92 9.58 9.92
CA LEU A 121 -0.95 8.96 9.02
C LEU A 121 0.25 9.87 8.77
N SER A 122 0.03 11.17 8.55
CA SER A 122 1.12 12.13 8.33
C SER A 122 2.06 12.20 9.53
N GLN A 123 1.54 12.17 10.76
CA GLN A 123 2.34 12.20 11.97
C GLN A 123 3.08 10.87 12.16
N GLY A 124 2.40 9.75 11.95
CA GLY A 124 2.99 8.44 12.12
C GLY A 124 4.05 8.09 11.06
N LEU A 125 3.89 8.57 9.81
CA LEU A 125 4.92 8.48 8.78
C LEU A 125 6.20 9.24 9.19
N LYS A 126 6.07 10.42 9.80
CA LYS A 126 7.22 11.18 10.33
C LYS A 126 7.87 10.49 11.52
N LYS A 127 7.05 9.92 12.43
CA LYS A 127 7.54 9.16 13.60
C LYS A 127 8.12 7.79 13.23
N GLY A 128 7.85 7.30 12.02
CA GLY A 128 8.21 5.94 11.61
C GLY A 128 7.33 4.86 12.25
N HIS A 129 6.14 5.21 12.74
CA HIS A 129 5.21 4.28 13.37
C HIS A 129 3.78 4.75 13.17
N PHE A 130 2.92 3.91 12.60
CA PHE A 130 1.48 4.18 12.51
C PHE A 130 0.66 2.90 12.44
N THR A 131 -0.62 3.06 12.73
CA THR A 131 -1.61 1.99 12.72
C THR A 131 -2.74 2.31 11.76
N VAL A 132 -3.22 1.30 11.05
CA VAL A 132 -4.42 1.36 10.22
C VAL A 132 -5.33 0.17 10.54
N ILE A 133 -6.63 0.40 10.48
CA ILE A 133 -7.63 -0.67 10.54
C ILE A 133 -8.17 -0.84 9.14
N VAL A 134 -7.92 -1.98 8.51
CA VAL A 134 -8.35 -2.28 7.15
C VAL A 134 -9.59 -3.15 7.13
N LYS A 135 -10.45 -2.92 6.15
CA LYS A 135 -11.71 -3.64 5.93
C LYS A 135 -11.75 -4.13 4.49
N GLY A 136 -10.98 -5.17 4.19
CA GLY A 136 -11.01 -5.88 2.91
C GLY A 136 -11.76 -7.20 2.99
N LYS A 137 -11.65 -8.01 1.93
CA LYS A 137 -12.19 -9.37 1.92
C LYS A 137 -11.24 -10.37 2.59
N LYS A 138 -9.93 -10.20 2.41
CA LYS A 138 -8.89 -11.11 2.91
C LYS A 138 -8.08 -10.48 4.03
N VAL A 139 -7.74 -9.20 3.91
CA VAL A 139 -7.00 -8.44 4.91
C VAL A 139 -7.98 -7.61 5.72
N LYS A 140 -8.07 -7.92 7.01
CA LYS A 140 -9.03 -7.30 7.93
C LYS A 140 -8.38 -6.98 9.26
N GLY A 141 -8.92 -5.99 9.95
CA GLY A 141 -8.51 -5.62 11.29
C GLY A 141 -7.29 -4.69 11.32
N GLU A 142 -6.67 -4.61 12.48
CA GLU A 142 -5.63 -3.63 12.79
C GLU A 142 -4.23 -4.13 12.37
N PHE A 143 -3.51 -3.26 11.67
CA PHE A 143 -2.14 -3.45 11.22
C PHE A 143 -1.25 -2.28 11.64
N VAL A 144 -0.04 -2.61 12.05
CA VAL A 144 1.00 -1.67 12.44
C VAL A 144 2.08 -1.64 11.37
N PHE A 145 2.47 -0.42 11.00
CA PHE A 145 3.63 -0.12 10.19
C PHE A 145 4.71 0.47 11.08
N GLN A 146 5.87 -0.16 11.12
CA GLN A 146 7.04 0.28 11.90
C GLN A 146 8.25 0.43 10.99
N LYS A 147 8.77 1.64 10.85
CA LYS A 147 10.02 1.92 10.14
C LYS A 147 11.19 1.33 10.91
N LEU A 148 12.09 0.66 10.19
CA LEU A 148 13.34 0.17 10.75
C LEU A 148 14.43 1.24 10.60
N LYS A 149 15.31 1.32 11.60
CA LYS A 149 16.53 2.12 11.50
C LYS A 149 17.57 1.27 10.75
N THR A 150 17.58 1.40 9.43
CA THR A 150 18.56 0.76 8.53
C THR A 150 19.19 1.82 7.65
N ASP A 151 20.31 1.50 6.99
CA ASP A 151 20.97 2.40 6.03
C ASP A 151 20.04 2.86 4.90
N LYS A 152 19.00 2.07 4.62
CA LYS A 152 17.94 2.40 3.67
C LYS A 152 16.73 3.00 4.41
N ASP A 153 16.41 4.26 4.13
CA ASP A 153 15.33 5.00 4.79
C ASP A 153 13.90 4.58 4.36
N ASN A 154 13.76 3.51 3.57
CA ASN A 154 12.50 3.02 3.04
C ASN A 154 12.07 1.66 3.62
N THR A 155 12.78 1.13 4.63
CA THR A 155 12.49 -0.20 5.19
C THR A 155 11.47 -0.13 6.33
N TRP A 156 10.37 -0.87 6.21
CA TRP A 156 9.33 -0.98 7.23
C TRP A 156 9.01 -2.44 7.56
N LEU A 157 8.39 -2.64 8.72
CA LEU A 157 7.69 -3.87 9.10
C LEU A 157 6.19 -3.62 9.03
N LEU A 158 5.47 -4.57 8.45
CA LEU A 158 4.03 -4.71 8.51
C LEU A 158 3.69 -5.85 9.47
N MET A 159 2.90 -5.55 10.50
CA MET A 159 2.56 -6.49 11.56
C MET A 159 1.07 -6.44 11.83
N LYS A 160 0.46 -7.61 11.96
CA LYS A 160 -0.94 -7.74 12.38
C LYS A 160 -1.02 -7.59 13.90
N LYS A 161 -2.00 -6.83 14.41
CA LYS A 161 -2.34 -6.83 15.85
C LYS A 161 -3.21 -8.03 16.22
N ALA A 162 -3.12 -8.47 17.46
CA ALA A 162 -4.05 -9.45 18.00
C ALA A 162 -5.42 -8.79 18.17
N ASP A 163 -6.35 -9.12 17.27
CA ASP A 163 -7.75 -8.72 17.29
C ASP A 163 -8.64 -9.89 16.83
N GLU A 164 -9.94 -9.67 16.72
CA GLU A 164 -10.93 -10.69 16.32
C GLU A 164 -10.69 -11.32 14.95
N TYR A 165 -9.92 -10.68 14.06
CA TYR A 165 -9.60 -11.19 12.72
C TYR A 165 -8.24 -11.90 12.67
N ALA A 166 -7.48 -11.91 13.76
CA ALA A 166 -6.16 -12.51 13.81
C ALA A 166 -6.25 -14.04 13.68
N SER A 167 -5.42 -14.61 12.79
CA SER A 167 -5.21 -16.05 12.75
C SER A 167 -4.16 -16.47 13.77
N SER A 168 -4.24 -17.69 14.26
CA SER A 168 -3.25 -18.33 15.13
C SER A 168 -1.91 -18.60 14.42
#